data_AF-A0A1H7XDN8-F1
#
_entry.id   AF-A0A1H7XDN8-F1
#
_cell.length_a   1.000
_cell.length_b   1.000
_cell.length_c   1.000
_cell.angle_alpha   90.00
_cell.angle_beta   90.00
_cell.angle_gamma   90.00
#
_symmetry.space_group_name_H-M   'P 1'
#
loop_
_entity.id
_entity.type
_entity.pdbx_description
1 polymer ?
#
loop_
_entity_poly.entity_id
_entity_poly.type
_entity_poly.pdbx_seq_one_letter_code
_entity_poly.pdbx_strand_id
1 'polypeptide(L)' 'MGKVFIGLDEDDQLQLERICLDKDPQEALEFILEKVAPKVEKQEREKMKHPTTS' A
#
# COMPACT_ATOMS: atom_id res chain seq x y z
N MET A 1 -1.16 5.24 17.27
CA MET A 1 -1.10 5.29 15.79
C MET A 1 -1.31 3.89 15.25
N GLY A 2 -2.37 3.67 14.48
CA GLY A 2 -2.68 2.37 13.91
C GLY A 2 -1.68 2.01 12.82
N LYS A 3 -1.15 0.79 12.86
CA LYS A 3 -0.35 0.25 11.75
C LYS A 3 -1.31 -0.29 10.68
N VAL A 4 -1.02 0.00 9.43
CA VAL A 4 -1.76 -0.51 8.27
C VAL A 4 -0.85 -1.53 7.60
N PHE A 5 -1.33 -2.77 7.48
CA PHE A 5 -0.60 -3.84 6.79
C PHE A 5 -1.23 -4.03 5.42
N ILE A 6 -0.41 -3.93 4.37
CA ILE A 6 -0.83 -4.01 2.98
C ILE A 6 -0.16 -5.23 2.37
N GLY A 7 -0.95 -6.11 1.77
CA GLY A 7 -0.45 -7.21 0.97
C GLY A 7 -0.03 -6.72 -0.41
N LEU A 8 1.17 -7.11 -0.84
CA LEU A 8 1.63 -7.01 -2.22
C LEU A 8 1.59 -8.40 -2.84
N ASP A 9 1.21 -8.48 -4.10
CA ASP A 9 1.39 -9.69 -4.89
C ASP A 9 2.84 -9.77 -5.42
N GLU A 10 3.15 -10.83 -6.15
CA GLU A 10 4.50 -11.10 -6.66
C GLU A 10 4.98 -9.99 -7.63
N ASP A 11 4.09 -9.54 -8.52
CA ASP A 11 4.41 -8.46 -9.48
C ASP A 11 4.65 -7.13 -8.77
N ASP A 12 3.78 -6.77 -7.81
CA ASP A 12 3.95 -5.58 -6.97
C ASP A 12 5.28 -5.65 -6.18
N GLN A 13 5.65 -6.82 -5.68
CA GLN A 13 6.90 -7.01 -4.93
C GLN A 13 8.13 -6.87 -5.83
N LEU A 14 8.14 -7.47 -7.02
CA LEU A 14 9.23 -7.34 -7.98
C LEU A 14 9.43 -5.89 -8.42
N GLN A 15 8.33 -5.16 -8.64
CA GLN A 15 8.38 -3.74 -8.98
C GLN A 15 8.99 -2.92 -7.83
N LEU A 16 8.59 -3.18 -6.59
CA LEU A 16 9.15 -2.50 -5.41
C LEU A 16 10.65 -2.78 -5.25
N GLU A 17 11.08 -4.04 -5.44
CA GLU A 17 12.49 -4.41 -5.39
C GLU A 17 13.31 -3.67 -6.45
N ARG A 18 12.79 -3.53 -7.68
CA ARG A 18 13.41 -2.73 -8.74
C ARG A 18 13.55 -1.25 -8.33
N ILE A 19 12.48 -0.64 -7.84
CA ILE A 19 12.48 0.76 -7.38
C ILE A 19 13.53 0.97 -6.29
N CYS A 20 13.69 0.03 -5.36
CA CYS A 20 14.69 0.11 -4.31
C CYS A 20 16.14 0.05 -4.85
N LEU A 21 16.37 -0.65 -5.96
CA LEU A 21 17.67 -0.72 -6.62
C LEU A 21 17.96 0.57 -7.40
N ASP A 22 17.01 1.00 -8.23
CA ASP A 22 17.15 2.16 -9.12
C ASP A 22 17.11 3.49 -8.34
N LYS A 23 16.44 3.49 -7.18
CA LYS A 23 16.25 4.64 -6.28
C LYS A 23 15.63 5.85 -6.98
N ASP A 24 14.81 5.60 -8.00
CA ASP A 24 14.09 6.64 -8.69
C ASP A 24 12.91 7.13 -7.83
N PRO A 25 12.92 8.42 -7.41
CA PRO A 25 11.89 8.93 -6.53
C PRO A 25 10.53 9.10 -7.22
N GLN A 26 10.50 9.25 -8.54
CA GLN A 26 9.28 9.40 -9.30
C GLN A 26 8.57 8.05 -9.44
N GLU A 27 9.31 6.99 -9.79
CA GLU A 27 8.79 5.62 -9.85
C GLU A 27 8.30 5.14 -8.47
N ALA A 28 9.02 5.49 -7.40
CA ALA A 28 8.59 5.21 -6.03
C ALA A 28 7.26 5.90 -5.69
N LEU A 29 7.10 7.17 -6.08
CA LEU A 29 5.87 7.91 -5.85
C LEU A 29 4.69 7.32 -6.63
N GLU A 30 4.91 7.00 -7.92
CA GLU A 30 3.90 6.36 -8.77
C GLU A 30 3.44 5.02 -8.18
N PHE A 31 4.38 4.18 -7.75
CA PHE A 31 4.06 2.91 -7.08
C PHE A 31 3.19 3.11 -5.83
N ILE A 32 3.51 4.09 -4.99
CA ILE A 32 2.71 4.38 -3.79
C ILE A 32 1.30 4.82 -4.17
N LEU A 33 1.16 5.72 -5.14
CA LEU A 33 -0.13 6.26 -5.55
C LEU A 33 -1.02 5.20 -6.22
N GLU A 34 -0.45 4.34 -7.05
CA GLU A 34 -1.20 3.36 -7.83
C GLU A 34 -1.47 2.06 -7.07
N LYS A 35 -0.50 1.58 -6.27
CA LYS A 35 -0.55 0.25 -5.65
C LYS A 35 -0.88 0.30 -4.16
N VAL A 36 -0.33 1.28 -3.44
CA VAL A 36 -0.39 1.33 -1.97
C VAL A 36 -1.61 2.12 -1.50
N ALA A 37 -1.78 3.37 -1.95
CA ALA A 37 -2.84 4.27 -1.48
C ALA A 37 -4.26 3.69 -1.63
N PRO A 38 -4.64 3.04 -2.76
CA PRO A 38 -5.97 2.47 -2.90
C PRO A 38 -6.25 1.32 -1.92
N LYS A 39 -5.21 0.52 -1.60
CA LYS A 39 -5.31 -0.57 -0.63
C LYS A 39 -5.50 -0.03 0.80
N VAL A 40 -4.83 1.08 1.15
CA VAL A 40 -5.02 1.79 2.42
C VAL A 40 -6.45 2.33 2.55
N GLU A 41 -6.92 3.06 1.54
CA GLU A 41 -8.27 3.64 1.56
C GLU A 41 -9.35 2.58 1.70
N LYS A 42 -9.20 1.46 0.98
CA LYS A 42 -10.11 0.32 1.10
C LYS A 42 -10.14 -0.21 2.53
N GLN A 43 -8.97 -0.43 3.13
CA GLN A 43 -8.89 -1.00 4.47
C GLN A 43 -9.47 -0.06 5.54
N GLU A 44 -9.24 1.25 5.43
CA GLU A 44 -9.82 2.24 6.34
C GLU A 44 -11.35 2.33 6.18
N ARG A 45 -11.86 2.28 4.94
CA ARG A 45 -13.31 2.21 4.69
C ARG A 45 -13.94 0.93 5.25
N GLU A 46 -13.26 -0.22 5.16
CA GLU A 46 -13.75 -1.48 5.73
C GLU A 46 -13.78 -1.44 7.26
N LYS A 47 -12.76 -0.86 7.91
CA LYS A 47 -12.75 -0.63 9.36
C LYS A 47 -13.91 0.25 9.82
N MET A 48 -14.28 1.28 9.05
CA MET A 48 -15.41 2.15 9.37
C MET A 48 -16.78 1.45 9.24
N LYS A 49 -16.90 0.43 8.37
CA LYS A 49 -18.16 -0.34 8.18
C LYS A 49 -18.42 -1.36 9.28
N HIS A 50 -17.37 -1.87 9.91
CA HIS A 50 -17.46 -2.79 11.05
C HIS A 50 -16.78 -2.15 12.25
N PRO A 51 -17.45 -1.22 12.97
CA PRO A 51 -16.92 -0.73 14.22
C PRO A 51 -16.81 -1.93 15.15
N THR A 52 -15.57 -2.27 15.51
CA THR A 52 -15.30 -3.28 16.53
C THR A 52 -16.04 -2.83 17.78
N THR A 53 -17.14 -3.53 18.10
CA THR A 53 -17.87 -3.35 19.35
C THR A 53 -16.94 -3.87 20.44
N SER A 54 -16.27 -2.94 21.14
CA SER A 54 -15.64 -3.20 22.44
C SER A 54 -16.62 -2.84 23.54
#